data_AF-A0A2D9BFI7-F1
#
_entry.id   AF-A0A2D9BFI7-F1
#
_cell.length_a   1.000
_cell.length_b   1.000
_cell.length_c   1.000
_cell.angle_alpha   90.00
_cell.angle_beta   90.00
_cell.angle_gamma   90.00
#
_symmetry.space_group_name_H-M   'P 1'
#
loop_
_entity.id
_entity.type
_entity.pdbx_description
1 polymer ?
#
loop_
_entity_poly.entity_id
_entity_poly.type
_entity_poly.pdbx_seq_one_letter_code
_entity_poly.pdbx_strand_id
1 'polypeptide(L)'
;MKLTLPFFLFFFTSIVFSQETQFAGEYGYRSETKDSAVIEYTLFLNPDGTFTFHFYRNIDPTQPKENSYGKGTWKADKKRVLFLVDKETDIDEKYTLDFTNTKARFIKKVPRGESGNKKETLFLFYDSEIPWVKGLKLRVK
;
A
#
# COMPACT_ATOMS: atom_id res chain seq x y z
N MET A 1 -62.22 2.44 7.74
CA MET A 1 -60.99 2.76 6.97
C MET A 1 -59.92 1.74 7.33
N LYS A 2 -59.49 0.90 6.40
CA LYS A 2 -58.41 -0.08 6.62
C LYS A 2 -57.10 0.58 6.20
N LEU A 3 -56.19 0.74 7.16
CA LEU A 3 -54.86 1.30 6.97
C LEU A 3 -53.95 0.19 6.45
N THR A 4 -53.49 0.27 5.21
CA THR A 4 -52.43 -0.62 4.69
C THR A 4 -51.10 0.11 4.76
N LEU A 5 -50.24 -0.32 5.69
CA LEU A 5 -48.87 0.17 5.81
C LEU A 5 -47.97 -0.61 4.81
N PRO A 6 -47.17 0.03 3.95
CA PRO A 6 -46.22 -0.71 3.13
C PRO A 6 -44.97 -1.06 3.96
N PHE A 7 -44.63 -2.34 3.96
CA PHE A 7 -43.43 -2.89 4.58
C PHE A 7 -42.23 -2.61 3.66
N PHE A 8 -41.39 -1.64 4.02
CA PHE A 8 -40.19 -1.29 3.26
C PHE A 8 -39.07 -2.29 3.60
N LEU A 9 -38.89 -3.29 2.74
CA LEU A 9 -37.88 -4.33 2.90
C LEU A 9 -36.53 -3.79 2.37
N PHE A 10 -35.73 -3.22 3.27
CA PHE A 10 -34.37 -2.78 2.99
C PHE A 10 -33.46 -4.03 2.86
N PHE A 11 -33.22 -4.48 1.63
CA PHE A 11 -32.21 -5.50 1.37
C PHE A 11 -30.82 -4.87 1.53
N PHE A 12 -30.24 -4.96 2.73
CA PHE A 12 -28.81 -4.75 2.91
C PHE A 12 -28.05 -5.91 2.27
N THR A 13 -27.48 -5.70 1.09
CA THR A 13 -26.46 -6.61 0.55
C THR A 13 -25.17 -6.38 1.34
N SER A 14 -24.86 -7.27 2.27
CA SER A 14 -23.56 -7.28 2.93
C SER A 14 -22.48 -7.66 1.91
N ILE A 15 -21.63 -6.70 1.55
CA ILE A 15 -20.44 -6.96 0.75
C ILE A 15 -19.45 -7.72 1.64
N VAL A 16 -19.27 -9.01 1.37
CA VAL A 16 -18.35 -9.87 2.14
C VAL A 16 -16.93 -9.68 1.60
N PHE A 17 -16.11 -8.85 2.28
CA PHE A 17 -14.66 -8.77 2.03
C PHE A 17 -13.92 -9.80 2.89
N SER A 18 -13.68 -11.00 2.37
CA SER A 18 -13.10 -12.12 3.16
C SER A 18 -11.68 -12.54 2.74
N GLN A 19 -10.98 -11.81 1.86
CA GLN A 19 -9.62 -12.20 1.41
C GLN A 19 -8.52 -11.14 1.59
N GLU A 20 -8.85 -9.92 2.02
CA GLU A 20 -7.91 -8.79 2.03
C GLU A 20 -7.04 -8.69 3.30
N THR A 21 -7.47 -9.23 4.44
CA THR A 21 -6.76 -9.07 5.72
C THR A 21 -5.33 -9.63 5.73
N GLN A 22 -5.00 -10.63 4.90
CA GLN A 22 -3.66 -11.22 4.89
C GLN A 22 -2.57 -10.31 4.29
N PHE A 23 -2.97 -9.31 3.49
CA PHE A 23 -2.05 -8.35 2.88
C PHE A 23 -1.99 -7.04 3.66
N ALA A 24 -3.06 -6.72 4.40
CA ALA A 24 -3.13 -5.54 5.22
C ALA A 24 -1.97 -5.45 6.22
N GLY A 25 -1.49 -4.23 6.47
CA GLY A 25 -0.38 -3.97 7.37
C GLY A 25 0.55 -2.87 6.89
N GLU A 26 1.57 -2.60 7.70
CA GLU A 26 2.62 -1.64 7.39
C GLU A 26 3.86 -2.33 6.84
N TYR A 27 4.37 -1.79 5.75
CA TYR A 27 5.58 -2.25 5.08
C TYR A 27 6.51 -1.07 4.87
N GLY A 28 7.82 -1.30 4.98
CA GLY A 28 8.77 -0.25 4.72
C GLY A 28 10.16 -0.71 4.36
N TYR A 29 10.95 0.30 4.00
CA TYR A 29 12.39 0.22 3.83
C TYR A 29 12.96 1.52 4.35
N ARG A 30 13.98 1.44 5.19
CA ARG A 30 14.74 2.60 5.66
C ARG A 30 16.23 2.33 5.50
N SER A 31 16.93 3.28 4.91
CA SER A 31 18.39 3.32 4.84
C SER A 31 18.88 4.61 5.45
N GLU A 32 19.91 4.51 6.28
CA GLU A 32 20.55 5.64 6.95
C GLU A 32 22.07 5.49 6.83
N THR A 33 22.74 6.56 6.39
CA THR A 33 24.21 6.61 6.33
C THR A 33 24.78 7.09 7.66
N LYS A 34 26.10 6.93 7.86
CA LYS A 34 26.80 7.48 9.03
C LYS A 34 26.67 9.00 9.14
N ASP A 35 26.52 9.67 8.00
CA ASP A 35 26.37 11.13 7.91
C ASP A 35 24.89 11.56 8.05
N SER A 36 24.04 10.69 8.60
CA SER A 36 22.59 10.93 8.84
C SER A 36 21.76 11.17 7.57
N ALA A 37 22.26 10.78 6.39
CA ALA A 37 21.46 10.78 5.17
C ALA A 37 20.45 9.64 5.25
N VAL A 38 19.15 9.94 5.11
CA VAL A 38 18.04 9.00 5.26
C VAL A 38 17.25 8.91 3.95
N ILE A 39 16.91 7.69 3.57
CA ILE A 39 15.86 7.38 2.59
C ILE A 39 14.89 6.39 3.24
N GLU A 40 13.62 6.73 3.24
CA GLU A 40 12.56 5.91 3.82
C GLU A 40 11.36 5.80 2.87
N TYR A 41 10.83 4.59 2.78
CA TYR A 41 9.57 4.29 2.12
C TYR A 41 8.66 3.60 3.13
N THR A 42 7.42 4.06 3.24
CA THR A 42 6.38 3.44 4.05
C THR A 42 5.14 3.21 3.19
N LEU A 43 4.63 1.99 3.19
CA LEU A 43 3.37 1.59 2.58
C LEU A 43 2.45 1.05 3.68
N PHE A 44 1.25 1.60 3.76
CA PHE A 44 0.19 1.06 4.60
C PHE A 44 -0.92 0.52 3.71
N LEU A 45 -1.25 -0.76 3.86
CA LEU A 45 -2.41 -1.38 3.24
C LEU A 45 -3.51 -1.51 4.30
N ASN A 46 -4.55 -0.70 4.21
CA ASN A 46 -5.69 -0.75 5.12
C ASN A 46 -6.55 -1.99 4.82
N PRO A 47 -7.15 -2.64 5.84
CA PRO A 47 -8.06 -3.77 5.65
C PRO A 47 -9.34 -3.47 4.84
N ASP A 48 -9.67 -2.20 4.63
CA ASP A 48 -10.84 -1.74 3.88
C ASP A 48 -10.57 -1.59 2.37
N GLY A 49 -9.39 -2.03 1.91
CA GLY A 49 -8.99 -1.95 0.50
C GLY A 49 -8.36 -0.61 0.10
N THR A 50 -8.11 0.31 1.04
CA THR A 50 -7.38 1.56 0.77
C THR A 50 -5.89 1.45 1.09
N PHE A 51 -5.05 2.30 0.52
CA PHE A 51 -3.63 2.37 0.87
C PHE A 51 -3.15 3.80 1.04
N THR A 52 -2.04 3.95 1.76
CA THR A 52 -1.21 5.17 1.74
C THR A 52 0.24 4.81 1.54
N PHE A 53 0.96 5.67 0.83
CA PHE A 53 2.39 5.57 0.58
C PHE A 53 3.08 6.87 0.96
N HIS A 54 4.24 6.77 1.58
CA HIS A 54 5.10 7.90 1.92
C HIS A 54 6.55 7.60 1.54
N PHE A 55 7.11 8.45 0.70
CA PHE A 55 8.54 8.56 0.47
C PHE A 55 9.09 9.75 1.26
N TYR A 56 10.17 9.51 2.00
CA TYR A 56 10.94 10.52 2.70
C TYR A 56 12.42 10.42 2.32
N ARG A 57 13.04 11.56 2.01
CA ARG A 57 14.47 11.66 1.74
C ARG A 57 15.05 12.90 2.40
N ASN A 58 16.17 12.69 3.09
CA ASN A 58 16.99 13.74 3.69
C ASN A 58 18.45 13.38 3.46
N ILE A 59 19.10 13.95 2.44
CA ILE A 59 20.50 13.63 2.12
C ILE A 59 21.48 14.50 2.89
N ASP A 60 21.11 15.74 3.14
CA ASP A 60 21.96 16.75 3.75
C ASP A 60 21.07 17.62 4.63
N PRO A 61 21.43 17.86 5.91
CA PRO A 61 20.66 18.74 6.80
C PRO A 61 20.49 20.18 6.29
N THR A 62 21.31 20.62 5.34
CA THR A 62 21.23 21.95 4.71
C THR A 62 20.25 22.00 3.53
N GLN A 63 19.85 20.85 2.99
CA GLN A 63 18.89 20.76 1.89
C GLN A 63 17.46 20.54 2.38
N PRO A 64 16.45 21.02 1.66
CA PRO A 64 15.06 20.70 1.97
C PRO A 64 14.84 19.18 1.98
N LYS A 65 14.12 18.71 3.00
CA LYS A 65 13.67 17.32 3.07
C LYS A 65 12.63 17.07 1.99
N GLU A 66 12.80 16.01 1.23
CA GLU A 66 11.86 15.59 0.21
C GLU A 66 10.81 14.68 0.81
N ASN A 67 9.54 14.97 0.50
CA ASN A 67 8.41 14.14 0.83
C ASN A 67 7.57 13.93 -0.42
N SER A 68 7.06 12.72 -0.61
CA SER A 68 6.08 12.44 -1.66
C SER A 68 5.07 11.43 -1.13
N TYR A 69 3.79 11.68 -1.38
CA TYR A 69 2.71 10.87 -0.83
C TYR A 69 1.82 10.32 -1.95
N GLY A 70 1.35 9.10 -1.76
CA GLY A 70 0.31 8.49 -2.58
C GLY A 70 -0.81 7.94 -1.71
N LYS A 71 -2.04 7.93 -2.22
CA LYS A 71 -3.18 7.22 -1.63
C LYS A 71 -4.02 6.63 -2.75
N GLY A 72 -4.91 5.72 -2.38
CA GLY A 72 -5.91 5.16 -3.29
C GLY A 72 -6.41 3.82 -2.78
N THR A 73 -6.77 2.94 -3.71
CA THR A 73 -7.25 1.59 -3.41
C THR A 73 -6.31 0.51 -3.91
N TRP A 74 -6.42 -0.68 -3.33
CA TRP A 74 -5.67 -1.84 -3.74
C TRP A 74 -6.58 -3.06 -3.84
N LYS A 75 -6.23 -3.97 -4.74
CA LYS A 75 -6.93 -5.25 -4.93
C LYS A 75 -5.91 -6.38 -5.03
N ALA A 76 -6.23 -7.52 -4.44
CA ALA A 76 -5.36 -8.68 -4.48
C ALA A 76 -5.97 -9.87 -5.26
N ASP A 77 -5.15 -10.50 -6.10
CA ASP A 77 -5.39 -11.83 -6.69
C ASP A 77 -4.19 -12.73 -6.36
N LYS A 78 -4.43 -13.76 -5.52
CA LYS A 78 -3.44 -14.74 -5.05
C LYS A 78 -2.25 -14.11 -4.32
N LYS A 79 -1.23 -13.67 -5.07
CA LYS A 79 0.00 -13.02 -4.56
C LYS A 79 0.27 -11.71 -5.29
N ARG A 80 -0.61 -11.28 -6.18
CA ARG A 80 -0.49 -10.06 -6.97
C ARG A 80 -1.38 -9.02 -6.35
N VAL A 81 -0.86 -7.82 -6.17
CA VAL A 81 -1.59 -6.65 -5.67
C VAL A 81 -1.53 -5.59 -6.75
N LEU A 82 -2.70 -5.09 -7.13
CA LEU A 82 -2.88 -3.98 -8.06
C LEU A 82 -3.27 -2.75 -7.25
N PHE A 83 -2.58 -1.63 -7.51
CA PHE A 83 -2.90 -0.33 -6.95
C PHE A 83 -3.67 0.49 -7.98
N LEU A 84 -4.66 1.24 -7.49
CA LEU A 84 -5.57 2.05 -8.27
C LEU A 84 -5.72 3.40 -7.58
N VAL A 85 -5.74 4.47 -8.37
CA VAL A 85 -5.89 5.85 -7.91
C VAL A 85 -7.06 6.46 -8.66
N ASP A 86 -8.01 7.02 -7.93
CA ASP A 86 -9.02 7.90 -8.49
C ASP A 86 -8.46 9.33 -8.55
N LYS A 87 -8.26 9.85 -9.77
CA LYS A 87 -7.60 11.15 -9.97
C LYS A 87 -8.37 12.33 -9.38
N GLU A 88 -9.67 12.18 -9.15
CA GLU A 88 -10.50 13.25 -8.60
C GLU A 88 -10.48 13.27 -7.06
N THR A 89 -10.26 12.13 -6.40
CA THR A 89 -10.34 12.02 -4.91
C THR A 89 -9.03 11.67 -4.23
N ASP A 90 -8.13 10.99 -4.94
CA ASP A 90 -6.89 10.43 -4.41
C ASP A 90 -5.65 11.28 -4.73
N ILE A 91 -5.77 12.22 -5.68
CA ILE A 91 -4.72 13.20 -5.99
C ILE A 91 -5.11 14.59 -5.49
N ASP A 92 -4.25 15.18 -4.66
CA ASP A 92 -4.42 16.52 -4.10
C ASP A 92 -3.06 17.19 -3.84
N GLU A 93 -3.05 18.36 -3.18
CA GLU A 93 -1.82 19.11 -2.87
C GLU A 93 -0.80 18.30 -2.05
N LYS A 94 -1.26 17.36 -1.22
CA LYS A 94 -0.40 16.50 -0.39
C LYS A 94 -0.09 15.19 -1.09
N TYR A 95 -1.10 14.52 -1.64
CA TYR A 95 -1.00 13.22 -2.28
C TYR A 95 -0.83 13.38 -3.79
N THR A 96 0.41 13.38 -4.25
CA THR A 96 0.77 13.72 -5.64
C THR A 96 1.22 12.52 -6.47
N LEU A 97 1.50 11.37 -5.83
CA LEU A 97 1.98 10.19 -6.52
C LEU A 97 0.83 9.39 -7.14
N ASP A 98 0.81 9.32 -8.47
CA ASP A 98 -0.12 8.49 -9.23
C ASP A 98 0.36 7.03 -9.30
N PHE A 99 -0.19 6.19 -8.43
CA PHE A 99 0.04 4.75 -8.41
C PHE A 99 -0.83 3.96 -9.40
N THR A 100 -1.57 4.63 -10.31
CA THR A 100 -2.41 3.95 -11.31
C THR A 100 -1.63 2.85 -12.03
N ASN A 101 -2.24 1.67 -12.18
CA ASN A 101 -1.66 0.49 -12.81
C ASN A 101 -0.40 -0.08 -12.15
N THR A 102 0.00 0.41 -10.97
CA THR A 102 1.14 -0.13 -10.23
C THR A 102 0.83 -1.53 -9.72
N LYS A 103 1.76 -2.46 -9.89
CA LYS A 103 1.60 -3.86 -9.49
C LYS A 103 2.73 -4.29 -8.57
N ALA A 104 2.36 -4.93 -7.47
CA ALA A 104 3.27 -5.56 -6.54
C ALA A 104 2.99 -7.04 -6.39
N ARG A 105 4.02 -7.79 -6.00
CA ARG A 105 3.90 -9.19 -5.60
C ARG A 105 4.15 -9.31 -4.11
N PHE A 106 3.22 -9.93 -3.39
CA PHE A 106 3.40 -10.35 -2.01
C PHE A 106 4.24 -11.63 -1.96
N ILE A 107 5.35 -11.57 -1.22
CA ILE A 107 6.31 -12.66 -1.10
C ILE A 107 6.43 -13.01 0.37
N LYS A 108 6.05 -14.25 0.70
CA LYS A 108 6.31 -14.91 1.98
C LYS A 108 7.17 -16.14 1.70
N LYS A 109 8.44 -16.09 2.09
CA LYS A 109 9.41 -17.18 1.84
C LYS A 109 10.45 -17.27 2.95
N VAL A 110 11.08 -18.44 3.06
CA VAL A 110 12.30 -18.60 3.87
C VAL A 110 13.48 -18.11 3.01
N PRO A 111 14.35 -17.21 3.50
CA PRO A 111 15.56 -16.83 2.79
C PRO A 111 16.44 -18.05 2.47
N ARG A 112 17.15 -18.01 1.34
CA ARG A 112 18.06 -19.11 0.98
C ARG A 112 19.18 -19.21 2.03
N GLY A 113 19.41 -20.41 2.54
CA GLY A 113 20.44 -20.68 3.55
C GLY A 113 20.02 -20.41 5.00
N GLU A 114 18.77 -20.00 5.25
CA GLU A 114 18.24 -19.82 6.60
C GLU A 114 17.31 -20.97 7.01
N SER A 115 17.19 -21.19 8.33
CA SER A 115 16.25 -22.15 8.91
C SER A 115 14.80 -21.72 8.64
N GLY A 116 13.89 -22.70 8.48
CA GLY A 116 12.47 -22.48 8.17
C GLY A 116 11.68 -21.62 9.18
N ASN A 117 12.30 -21.29 10.31
CA ASN A 117 11.75 -20.43 11.35
C ASN A 117 11.80 -18.93 10.97
N LYS A 118 12.75 -18.50 10.13
CA LYS A 118 12.85 -17.09 9.69
C LYS A 118 12.18 -16.92 8.34
N LYS A 119 10.95 -16.38 8.35
CA LYS A 119 10.17 -16.11 7.14
C LYS A 119 10.28 -14.63 6.79
N GLU A 120 10.79 -14.33 5.61
CA GLU A 120 10.76 -12.98 5.04
C GLU A 120 9.39 -12.74 4.42
N THR A 121 8.74 -11.65 4.83
CA THR A 121 7.46 -11.17 4.29
C THR A 121 7.68 -9.78 3.70
N LEU A 122 7.46 -9.64 2.39
CA LEU A 122 7.70 -8.39 1.68
C LEU A 122 6.77 -8.19 0.48
N PHE A 123 6.66 -6.95 0.04
CA PHE A 123 6.14 -6.55 -1.26
C PHE A 123 7.28 -6.22 -2.22
N LEU A 124 7.22 -6.77 -3.44
CA LEU A 124 8.06 -6.37 -4.58
C LEU A 124 7.19 -5.66 -5.61
N PHE A 125 7.41 -4.36 -5.80
CA PHE A 125 6.79 -3.59 -6.89
C PHE A 125 7.49 -3.94 -8.20
N TYR A 126 6.83 -4.66 -9.10
CA TYR A 126 7.47 -5.13 -10.34
C TYR A 126 7.03 -4.32 -11.57
N ASP A 127 5.99 -3.51 -11.43
CA ASP A 127 5.45 -2.66 -12.49
C ASP A 127 4.93 -1.36 -11.86
N SER A 128 5.33 -0.21 -12.37
CA SER A 128 4.87 1.11 -11.95
C SER A 128 5.33 2.14 -12.97
N GLU A 129 4.51 3.17 -13.19
CA GLU A 129 4.89 4.35 -13.96
C GLU A 129 5.82 5.27 -13.17
N ILE A 130 5.83 5.17 -11.83
CA ILE A 130 6.77 5.89 -10.97
C ILE A 130 8.11 5.14 -11.01
N PRO A 131 9.18 5.68 -11.65
CA PRO A 131 10.36 4.89 -11.99
C PRO A 131 11.10 4.31 -10.78
N TRP A 132 11.16 5.06 -9.67
CA TRP A 132 11.84 4.64 -8.44
C TRP A 132 11.00 3.71 -7.55
N VAL A 133 9.71 3.54 -7.84
CA VAL A 133 8.86 2.51 -7.22
C VAL A 133 9.09 1.17 -7.91
N LYS A 134 9.34 1.15 -9.22
CA LYS A 134 9.61 -0.09 -9.96
C LYS A 134 10.88 -0.76 -9.45
N GLY A 135 10.75 -1.98 -8.94
CA GLY A 135 11.82 -2.77 -8.32
C GLY A 135 11.91 -2.61 -6.79
N LEU A 136 11.15 -1.70 -6.20
CA LEU A 136 11.16 -1.44 -4.75
C LEU A 136 10.71 -2.68 -3.96
N LYS A 137 11.42 -2.95 -2.86
CA LYS A 137 11.10 -4.04 -1.93
C LYS A 137 10.81 -3.47 -0.55
N LEU A 138 9.59 -3.65 -0.06
CA LEU A 138 9.17 -3.20 1.26
C LEU A 138 8.88 -4.40 2.15
N ARG A 139 9.51 -4.46 3.32
CA ARG A 139 9.34 -5.55 4.28
C ARG A 139 8.31 -5.15 5.33
N VAL A 140 7.62 -6.14 5.90
CA VAL A 140 6.75 -5.89 7.06
C VAL A 140 7.55 -5.16 8.15
N LYS A 141 6.98 -4.08 8.73
CA LYS A 141 7.56 -3.39 9.87
C LYS A 141 7.23 -4.09 11.19
#